data_AF-A0A7W6MFT5-F1
#
_entry.id   AF-A0A7W6MFT5-F1
#
_cell.length_a   1.000
_cell.length_b   1.000
_cell.length_c   1.000
_cell.angle_alpha   90.00
_cell.angle_beta   90.00
_cell.angle_gamma   90.00
#
_symmetry.space_group_name_H-M   'P 1'
#
loop_
_entity.id
_entity.type
_entity.pdbx_description
1 polymer ?
#
loop_
_entity_poly.entity_id
_entity_poly.type
_entity_poly.pdbx_seq_one_letter_code
_entity_poly.pdbx_strand_id
1 'polypeptide(L)'
;MSVDRKHLSVASRVATRHPDQDDLESAVYSALADFGDLDSSYIFVTARGSDITLAGWVHVQAEVLLAEEITLGTKGVHKVHNELSPDL
;
A
#
# COMPACT_ATOMS: atom_id res chain seq x y z
N MET A 1 -16.59 29.01 -27.05
CA MET A 1 -15.30 28.29 -26.97
C MET A 1 -15.29 27.52 -25.66
N SER A 2 -15.19 26.19 -25.79
CA SER A 2 -15.24 25.19 -24.73
C SER A 2 -14.08 25.33 -23.74
N VAL A 3 -14.32 24.98 -22.47
CA VAL A 3 -13.50 23.98 -21.76
C VAL A 3 -14.32 23.38 -20.61
N ASP A 4 -15.02 22.29 -20.93
CA ASP A 4 -15.61 21.39 -19.95
C ASP A 4 -14.50 20.69 -19.17
N ARG A 5 -14.14 21.24 -18.01
CA ARG A 5 -13.25 20.57 -17.06
C ARG A 5 -14.01 19.41 -16.42
N LYS A 6 -13.95 18.24 -17.07
CA LYS A 6 -14.37 16.95 -16.51
C LYS A 6 -13.47 16.67 -15.32
N HIS A 7 -13.84 17.15 -14.13
CA HIS A 7 -13.22 16.70 -12.89
C HIS A 7 -13.54 15.22 -12.76
N LEU A 8 -12.51 14.41 -13.01
CA LEU A 8 -12.54 12.97 -12.87
C LEU A 8 -12.99 12.66 -11.45
N SER A 9 -14.23 12.22 -11.32
CA SER A 9 -14.77 11.69 -10.08
C SER A 9 -14.02 10.41 -9.78
N VAL A 10 -12.91 10.51 -9.02
CA VAL A 10 -12.37 9.37 -8.29
C VAL A 10 -13.47 8.96 -7.32
N ALA A 11 -14.22 7.95 -7.72
CA ALA A 11 -15.31 7.38 -6.96
C ALA A 11 -14.77 7.07 -5.56
N SER A 12 -15.20 7.88 -4.60
CA SER A 12 -14.99 7.62 -3.19
C SER A 12 -15.73 6.32 -2.88
N ARG A 13 -15.03 5.20 -3.02
CA ARG A 13 -15.41 3.94 -2.40
C ARG A 13 -15.13 4.13 -0.92
N VAL A 14 -16.08 4.77 -0.25
CA VAL A 14 -16.36 4.52 1.16
C VAL A 14 -16.92 3.09 1.23
N ALA A 15 -16.08 2.11 0.88
CA ALA A 15 -16.23 0.77 1.40
C ALA A 15 -16.05 0.95 2.90
N THR A 16 -16.99 0.47 3.70
CA THR A 16 -16.98 0.48 5.16
C THR A 16 -15.63 0.02 5.68
N ARG A 17 -14.71 0.97 5.88
CA ARG A 17 -13.40 0.70 6.46
C ARG A 17 -13.66 0.45 7.94
N HIS A 18 -13.36 -0.77 8.38
CA HIS A 18 -13.39 -1.05 9.80
C HIS A 18 -12.21 -0.30 10.45
N PRO A 19 -12.40 0.31 11.62
CA PRO A 19 -11.34 1.05 12.29
C PRO A 19 -10.07 0.19 12.44
N ASP A 20 -10.24 -1.08 12.81
CA ASP A 20 -9.13 -2.04 12.93
C ASP A 20 -8.34 -2.26 11.63
N GLN A 21 -9.01 -2.10 10.48
CA GLN A 21 -8.40 -2.27 9.17
C GLN A 21 -7.66 -1.00 8.72
N ASP A 22 -8.25 0.17 8.95
CA ASP A 22 -7.63 1.47 8.64
C ASP A 22 -6.40 1.71 9.56
N ASP A 23 -6.47 1.22 10.80
CA ASP A 23 -5.36 1.21 11.75
C ASP A 23 -4.21 0.30 11.28
N LEU A 24 -4.52 -0.89 10.76
CA LEU A 24 -3.49 -1.82 10.26
C LEU A 24 -2.85 -1.31 8.96
N GLU A 25 -3.64 -0.79 8.02
CA GLU A 25 -3.12 -0.15 6.80
C GLU A 25 -2.17 1.00 7.14
N SER A 26 -2.59 1.88 8.07
CA SER A 26 -1.77 3.02 8.51
C SER A 26 -0.48 2.58 9.20
N ALA A 27 -0.54 1.52 10.02
CA ALA A 27 0.65 0.97 10.67
C ALA A 27 1.67 0.42 9.65
N VAL A 28 1.19 -0.30 8.63
CA VAL A 28 2.05 -0.80 7.55
C VAL A 28 2.64 0.36 6.74
N TYR A 29 1.84 1.36 6.39
CA TYR A 29 2.34 2.56 5.69
C TYR A 29 3.43 3.27 6.49
N SER A 30 3.25 3.43 7.81
CA SER A 30 4.26 4.02 8.68
C SER A 30 5.53 3.20 8.72
N ALA A 31 5.42 1.87 8.83
CA ALA A 31 6.58 0.98 8.86
C ALA A 31 7.38 1.04 7.55
N LEU A 32 6.70 1.07 6.39
CA LEU A 32 7.35 1.20 5.10
C LEU A 32 8.03 2.58 4.94
N ALA A 33 7.39 3.65 5.41
CA ALA A 33 7.94 5.01 5.33
C ALA A 33 9.15 5.24 6.26
N ASP A 34 9.21 4.53 7.39
CA ASP A 34 10.35 4.60 8.31
C ASP A 34 11.62 3.93 7.74
N PHE A 35 11.47 3.03 6.77
CA PHE A 35 12.60 2.41 6.07
C PHE A 35 13.06 3.29 4.89
N GLY A 36 14.06 4.14 5.17
CA GLY A 36 14.58 5.12 4.19
C GLY A 36 15.21 4.55 2.91
N ASP A 37 15.48 3.24 2.84
CA ASP A 37 15.97 2.55 1.64
C ASP A 37 14.84 2.03 0.72
N LEU A 38 13.57 2.32 1.05
CA LEU A 38 12.40 1.91 0.26
C LEU A 38 11.58 3.13 -0.14
N ASP A 39 11.41 3.37 -1.44
CA ASP A 39 10.45 4.37 -1.91
C ASP A 39 9.02 3.80 -1.86
N SER A 40 8.26 4.20 -0.84
CA SER A 40 6.86 3.81 -0.66
C SER A 40 5.86 4.64 -1.46
N SER A 41 6.30 5.64 -2.24
CA SER A 41 5.43 6.57 -2.96
C SER A 41 4.50 5.90 -3.97
N TYR A 42 4.91 4.77 -4.53
CA TYR A 42 4.16 4.00 -5.52
C TYR A 42 3.66 2.65 -4.97
N ILE A 43 3.70 2.46 -3.65
CA ILE A 43 3.20 1.28 -2.97
C ILE A 43 1.80 1.55 -2.43
N PHE A 44 0.85 0.73 -2.85
CA PHE A 44 -0.52 0.70 -2.34
C PHE A 44 -0.68 -0.47 -1.37
N VAL A 45 -1.07 -0.15 -0.15
CA VAL A 45 -1.34 -1.12 0.90
C VAL A 45 -2.85 -1.25 1.04
N THR A 46 -3.35 -2.48 1.08
CA THR A 46 -4.74 -2.76 1.42
C THR A 46 -4.79 -3.89 2.43
N ALA A 47 -5.51 -3.69 3.53
CA ALA A 47 -5.76 -4.72 4.51
C ALA A 47 -7.13 -5.36 4.27
N ARG A 48 -7.22 -6.66 4.56
CA ARG A 48 -8.48 -7.39 4.65
C ARG A 48 -8.43 -8.25 5.90
N GLY A 49 -8.95 -7.71 7.01
CA GLY A 49 -8.69 -8.27 8.33
C GLY A 49 -7.20 -8.16 8.65
N SER A 50 -6.52 -9.30 8.77
CA SER A 50 -5.07 -9.37 9.08
C SER A 50 -4.19 -9.76 7.89
N ASP A 51 -4.78 -9.92 6.71
CA ASP A 51 -4.07 -10.15 5.47
C ASP A 51 -3.79 -8.79 4.82
N ILE A 52 -2.55 -8.56 4.41
CA ILE A 52 -2.13 -7.35 3.69
C ILE A 52 -1.82 -7.70 2.24
N THR A 53 -2.28 -6.85 1.32
CA THR A 53 -1.84 -6.84 -0.07
C THR A 53 -0.96 -5.61 -0.32
N LEU A 54 0.23 -5.82 -0.86
CA LEU A 54 1.12 -4.79 -1.36
C LEU A 54 1.02 -4.78 -2.89
N ALA A 55 0.65 -3.66 -3.49
CA ALA A 55 0.52 -3.52 -4.94
C ALA A 55 1.21 -2.25 -5.43
N GLY A 56 1.67 -2.25 -6.67
CA GLY A 56 2.33 -1.11 -7.29
C GLY A 56 3.77 -1.41 -7.71
N TRP A 57 4.62 -0.39 -7.64
CA TRP A 57 5.96 -0.44 -8.21
C TRP A 57 7.03 -0.02 -7.21
N VAL A 58 8.20 -0.61 -7.38
CA VAL A 58 9.44 -0.27 -6.69
C VAL A 58 10.57 -0.15 -7.72
N HIS A 59 11.73 0.40 -7.37
CA HIS A 59 12.83 0.58 -8.31
C HIS A 59 13.61 -0.71 -8.56
N VAL A 60 13.77 -1.56 -7.55
CA VAL A 60 14.59 -2.77 -7.65
C VAL A 60 13.93 -3.99 -7.02
N GLN A 61 14.32 -5.18 -7.49
CA GLN A 61 13.79 -6.44 -6.95
C GLN A 61 14.06 -6.62 -5.44
N ALA A 62 15.14 -6.02 -4.91
CA ALA A 62 15.45 -6.07 -3.49
C ALA A 62 14.41 -5.33 -2.63
N GLU A 63 13.84 -4.24 -3.15
CA GLU A 63 12.80 -3.46 -2.47
C GLU A 63 11.48 -4.26 -2.37
N VAL A 64 11.16 -5.11 -3.35
CA VAL A 64 9.99 -6.00 -3.30
C VAL A 64 10.08 -6.93 -2.08
N LEU A 65 11.25 -7.54 -1.87
CA LEU A 65 11.47 -8.45 -0.75
C LEU A 65 11.50 -7.70 0.59
N LEU A 66 12.14 -6.53 0.61
CA LEU A 66 12.22 -5.68 1.80
C LEU A 66 10.82 -5.20 2.23
N ALA A 67 9.99 -4.74 1.29
CA ALA A 67 8.64 -4.30 1.59
C ALA A 67 7.78 -5.43 2.18
N GLU A 68 7.94 -6.66 1.67
CA GLU A 68 7.26 -7.84 2.22
C GLU A 68 7.70 -8.16 3.64
N GLU A 69 9.01 -8.14 3.91
CA GLU A 69 9.56 -8.43 5.23
C GLU A 69 9.11 -7.39 6.28
N ILE A 70 9.18 -6.10 5.95
CA ILE A 70 8.70 -5.01 6.82
C ILE A 70 7.21 -5.17 7.13
N THR A 71 6.42 -5.47 6.10
CA THR A 71 4.97 -5.65 6.26
C THR A 71 4.66 -6.86 7.14
N LEU A 72 5.34 -7.98 6.92
CA LEU A 72 5.16 -9.20 7.72
C LEU A 72 5.59 -8.99 9.18
N GLY A 73 6.58 -8.12 9.43
CA GLY A 73 7.02 -7.73 10.77
C GLY A 73 6.06 -6.78 11.49
N THR A 74 5.08 -6.21 10.80
CA THR A 74 4.11 -5.28 11.39
C THR A 74 3.13 -6.04 12.29
N LYS A 75 2.97 -5.58 13.53
CA LYS A 75 2.11 -6.24 14.53
C LYS A 75 0.67 -6.31 14.03
N GLY A 76 0.10 -7.51 14.02
CA GLY A 76 -1.28 -7.76 13.58
C GLY A 76 -1.40 -8.22 12.13
N VAL A 77 -0.30 -8.18 11.36
CA VAL A 77 -0.21 -8.81 10.05
C VAL A 77 -0.02 -10.32 10.23
N HIS A 78 -0.86 -11.10 9.57
CA HIS A 78 -0.78 -12.57 9.56
C HIS A 78 -0.23 -13.10 8.24
N LYS A 79 -0.52 -12.42 7.13
CA LYS A 79 -0.10 -12.83 5.80
C LYS A 79 0.08 -11.62 4.91
N VAL A 80 1.06 -11.70 4.01
CA VAL A 80 1.32 -10.68 2.99
C VAL A 80 1.13 -11.31 1.61
N HIS A 81 0.37 -10.65 0.75
CA HIS A 81 0.28 -10.94 -0.68
C HIS A 81 1.05 -9.83 -1.39
N ASN A 82 2.24 -10.18 -1.86
CA ASN A 82 3.12 -9.24 -2.53
C ASN A 82 2.87 -9.27 -4.04
N GLU A 83 2.29 -8.19 -4.56
CA GLU A 83 2.02 -7.96 -5.98
C GLU A 83 2.89 -6.81 -6.53
N LEU A 84 3.95 -6.42 -5.79
CA LEU A 84 4.89 -5.39 -6.24
C LEU A 84 5.72 -5.88 -7.42
N SER A 85 5.99 -4.97 -8.34
CA SER A 85 6.87 -5.21 -9.48
C SER A 85 7.97 -4.16 -9.54
N PRO A 86 9.22 -4.53 -9.86
CA PRO A 86 10.24 -3.55 -10.18
C PRO A 86 9.87 -2.79 -11.45
N ASP A 87 9.98 -1.45 -11.42
CA ASP A 87 9.85 -0.60 -12.60
C ASP A 87 11.05 -0.86 -13.54
N LEU A 88 10.76 -1.00 -14.83
CA LEU A 88 11.67 -1.53 -15.86
C LEU A 88 12.71 -0.52 -16.35
#